data_AF-A0A534JQ78-F1
#
_entry.id   AF-A0A534JQ78-F1
#
_cell.length_a   1.000
_cell.length_b   1.000
_cell.length_c   1.000
_cell.angle_alpha   90.00
_cell.angle_beta   90.00
_cell.angle_gamma   90.00
#
_symmetry.space_group_name_H-M   'P 1'
#
loop_
_entity.id
_entity.type
_entity.pdbx_description
1 polymer ?
#
loop_
_entity_poly.entity_id
_entity_poly.type
_entity_poly.pdbx_seq_one_letter_code
_entity_poly.pdbx_strand_id
1 'polypeptide(L)'
;MASRGIPLTVAFLLGALVIAPIVARAPDVVPPWGTGWGPTGSGVLVNTYILVAWSERMDLTSVEAAFSYSDGVVMHTQGAWTHDGTRNTSTFAPATPLTPGTRYTVRFATTAKDLSGNRLDQNRNGVGGEPCEPAPPGISDCLVWTFDTAPLAPDTVPPNVLTTSPRDGGLAATNATIQIVFSETMDTSSVESAFRYSDGYSLYALEDGTASWTTTTVPDDTLWFISHLEFVSGGRITGYLFENGAKDLAGNLLDGDRDGRSGGAFVWTFFVASDPRPPRVLSTTPSAGAMNVSVSTSIRASFTKSMSIGSVATGISLRGPAGENLTINDGIARWSGTRFPDDTLSFDPYPNLGTSSAYTFSISADVATDREGLHVDGNGNGTADGSPGDDFRLTFRTEARDLTPPSVAQRYPKAGAQDVHPATSIEVTFSEPMNRTSVETSFTYTDGVRAFGTTDGSATWSLADTNFVFHPASSLAYGRQYTVTLPGSVARDGA
;
A
#
# COMPACT_ATOMS: atom_id res chain seq x y z
N MET A 1 62.37 -74.38 -82.76
CA MET A 1 63.80 -74.72 -82.86
C MET A 1 64.29 -75.13 -81.48
N ALA A 2 64.89 -76.31 -81.38
CA ALA A 2 65.70 -76.77 -80.25
C ALA A 2 66.80 -75.71 -79.92
N SER A 3 67.36 -75.59 -78.73
CA SER A 3 68.14 -76.60 -78.00
C SER A 3 68.73 -75.96 -76.72
N ARG A 4 68.70 -76.71 -75.60
CA ARG A 4 69.72 -76.95 -74.55
C ARG A 4 70.86 -75.91 -74.39
N GLY A 5 71.29 -75.46 -73.22
CA GLY A 5 71.13 -75.88 -71.82
C GLY A 5 72.48 -75.68 -71.06
N ILE A 6 72.44 -75.66 -69.71
CA ILE A 6 73.48 -75.95 -68.68
C ILE A 6 73.47 -74.91 -67.53
N PRO A 7 73.56 -75.34 -66.26
CA PRO A 7 73.11 -74.58 -65.09
C PRO A 7 74.26 -73.89 -64.34
N LEU A 8 73.94 -72.91 -63.49
CA LEU A 8 74.83 -72.51 -62.41
C LEU A 8 74.05 -72.31 -61.11
N THR A 9 74.40 -73.18 -60.16
CA THR A 9 73.95 -73.20 -58.78
C THR A 9 74.33 -71.90 -58.08
N VAL A 10 73.36 -71.18 -57.52
CA VAL A 10 73.61 -70.11 -56.55
C VAL A 10 72.69 -70.34 -55.36
N ALA A 11 73.30 -70.38 -54.19
CA ALA A 11 72.74 -70.74 -52.91
C ALA A 11 71.54 -69.85 -52.51
N PHE A 12 70.48 -70.49 -51.99
CA PHE A 12 69.45 -69.82 -51.21
C PHE A 12 70.07 -69.35 -49.89
N LEU A 13 70.28 -68.04 -49.74
CA LEU A 13 70.46 -67.42 -48.43
C LEU A 13 69.08 -67.31 -47.78
N LEU A 14 68.88 -67.99 -46.66
CA LEU A 14 67.74 -67.79 -45.75
C LEU A 14 67.74 -66.33 -45.27
N GLY A 15 66.86 -65.50 -45.84
CA GLY A 15 66.52 -64.20 -45.26
C GLY A 15 65.58 -64.42 -44.08
N ALA A 16 66.09 -64.30 -42.86
CA ALA A 16 65.29 -64.39 -41.64
C ALA A 16 64.24 -63.27 -41.61
N LEU A 17 62.97 -63.66 -41.55
CA LEU A 17 61.86 -62.79 -41.16
C LEU A 17 62.04 -62.43 -39.68
N VAL A 18 62.51 -61.23 -39.39
CA VAL A 18 62.54 -60.71 -38.02
C VAL A 18 61.11 -60.30 -37.65
N ILE A 19 60.39 -61.19 -36.97
CA ILE A 19 59.23 -60.81 -36.18
C ILE A 19 59.80 -60.13 -34.93
N ALA A 20 59.80 -58.79 -34.92
CA ALA A 20 60.10 -58.05 -33.70
C ALA A 20 59.01 -58.39 -32.65
N PRO A 21 59.36 -58.74 -31.41
CA PRO A 21 58.37 -58.85 -30.36
C PRO A 21 57.79 -57.47 -30.13
N ILE A 22 56.47 -57.32 -30.32
CA ILE A 22 55.74 -56.21 -29.71
C ILE A 22 55.89 -56.45 -28.21
N VAL A 23 56.81 -55.74 -27.57
CA VAL A 23 56.85 -55.66 -26.11
C VAL A 23 55.57 -54.94 -25.72
N ALA A 24 54.56 -55.71 -25.34
CA ALA A 24 53.37 -55.17 -24.71
C ALA A 24 53.85 -54.42 -23.46
N ARG A 25 53.67 -53.11 -23.46
CA ARG A 25 53.84 -52.27 -22.28
C ARG A 25 52.98 -52.89 -21.18
N ALA A 26 53.54 -53.09 -19.98
CA ALA A 26 52.76 -53.63 -18.87
C ALA A 26 51.45 -52.80 -18.72
N PRO A 27 50.30 -53.45 -18.48
CA PRO A 27 49.03 -52.73 -18.35
C PRO A 27 49.17 -51.70 -17.24
N ASP A 28 48.67 -50.49 -17.51
CA ASP A 28 48.64 -49.45 -16.49
C ASP A 28 47.74 -49.90 -15.35
N VAL A 29 48.23 -49.79 -14.12
CA VAL A 29 47.52 -50.19 -12.91
C VAL A 29 47.42 -49.05 -11.91
N VAL A 30 47.89 -47.85 -12.27
CA VAL A 30 47.82 -46.68 -11.40
C VAL A 30 46.45 -46.01 -11.62
N PRO A 31 45.61 -45.88 -10.57
CA PRO A 31 44.34 -45.17 -10.69
C PRO A 31 44.52 -43.66 -10.88
N PRO A 32 43.66 -42.98 -11.67
CA PRO A 32 43.71 -41.53 -11.82
C PRO A 32 43.14 -40.77 -10.62
N TRP A 33 43.58 -39.54 -10.39
CA TRP A 33 42.99 -38.61 -9.41
C TRP A 33 43.03 -37.15 -9.89
N GLY A 34 42.19 -36.28 -9.31
CA GLY A 34 42.22 -34.84 -9.55
C GLY A 34 43.39 -34.17 -8.84
N THR A 35 44.23 -33.45 -9.57
CA THR A 35 45.41 -32.71 -9.06
C THR A 35 45.12 -31.23 -8.81
N GLY A 36 44.06 -30.69 -9.43
CA GLY A 36 43.56 -29.34 -9.20
C GLY A 36 42.21 -29.13 -9.86
N TRP A 37 41.38 -28.25 -9.30
CA TRP A 37 40.04 -27.98 -9.82
C TRP A 37 39.58 -26.56 -9.50
N GLY A 38 38.61 -26.08 -10.26
CA GLY A 38 38.00 -24.78 -10.08
C GLY A 38 36.64 -24.69 -10.75
N PRO A 39 35.84 -23.66 -10.42
CA PRO A 39 36.11 -22.61 -9.43
C PRO A 39 35.98 -23.14 -7.98
N THR A 40 36.58 -22.43 -7.03
CA THR A 40 36.51 -22.73 -5.57
C THR A 40 36.36 -21.42 -4.80
N GLY A 41 35.74 -21.47 -3.61
CA GLY A 41 35.56 -20.27 -2.78
C GLY A 41 34.35 -19.43 -3.21
N SER A 42 34.33 -18.15 -2.80
CA SER A 42 33.20 -17.24 -3.02
C SER A 42 33.48 -16.19 -4.11
N GLY A 43 32.42 -15.51 -4.56
CA GLY A 43 32.52 -14.43 -5.54
C GLY A 43 32.77 -14.91 -6.98
N VAL A 44 32.44 -16.16 -7.26
CA VAL A 44 32.64 -16.77 -8.57
C VAL A 44 31.68 -16.14 -9.59
N LEU A 45 32.19 -15.76 -10.76
CA LEU A 45 31.37 -15.21 -11.82
C LEU A 45 30.40 -16.26 -12.38
N VAL A 46 29.17 -15.84 -12.67
CA VAL A 46 28.09 -16.72 -13.13
C VAL A 46 28.33 -17.39 -14.49
N ASN A 47 29.28 -16.86 -15.28
CA ASN A 47 29.69 -17.39 -16.58
C ASN A 47 31.03 -18.16 -16.52
N THR A 48 31.48 -18.54 -15.32
CA THR A 48 32.71 -19.32 -15.14
C THR A 48 32.62 -20.70 -15.77
N TYR A 49 33.78 -21.27 -16.09
CA TYR A 49 33.91 -22.68 -16.47
C TYR A 49 34.31 -23.53 -15.25
N ILE A 50 33.86 -24.78 -15.23
CA ILE A 50 34.29 -25.79 -14.26
C ILE A 50 35.48 -26.54 -14.86
N LEU A 51 36.62 -26.54 -14.18
CA LEU A 51 37.85 -27.16 -14.65
C LEU A 51 38.35 -28.21 -13.66
N VAL A 52 38.87 -29.31 -14.20
CA VAL A 52 39.66 -30.29 -13.45
C VAL A 52 40.95 -30.62 -14.21
N ALA A 53 42.07 -30.65 -13.49
CA ALA A 53 43.34 -31.22 -13.91
C ALA A 53 43.49 -32.61 -13.29
N TRP A 54 43.87 -33.58 -14.11
CA TRP A 54 44.00 -34.98 -13.74
C TRP A 54 45.48 -35.37 -13.57
N SER A 55 45.76 -36.39 -12.77
CA SER A 55 47.11 -36.96 -12.61
C SER A 55 47.65 -37.55 -13.91
N GLU A 56 46.76 -37.97 -14.80
CA GLU A 56 47.06 -38.67 -16.04
C GLU A 56 45.97 -38.49 -17.11
N ARG A 57 46.09 -39.21 -18.23
CA ARG A 57 45.13 -39.13 -19.33
C ARG A 57 43.87 -39.94 -19.04
N MET A 58 42.73 -39.25 -19.04
CA MET A 58 41.42 -39.85 -18.78
C MET A 58 40.74 -40.39 -20.05
N ASP A 59 39.87 -41.39 -19.89
CA ASP A 59 38.80 -41.69 -20.84
C ASP A 59 37.73 -40.60 -20.76
N LEU A 60 37.70 -39.72 -21.76
CA LEU A 60 36.85 -38.54 -21.78
C LEU A 60 35.35 -38.88 -21.67
N THR A 61 34.90 -39.96 -22.31
CA THR A 61 33.49 -40.38 -22.23
C THR A 61 33.11 -40.77 -20.81
N SER A 62 34.03 -41.41 -20.07
CA SER A 62 33.81 -41.76 -18.67
C SER A 62 33.79 -40.53 -17.76
N VAL A 63 34.61 -39.52 -18.04
CA VAL A 63 34.68 -38.25 -17.29
C VAL A 63 33.39 -37.48 -17.44
N GLU A 64 32.91 -37.31 -18.68
CA GLU A 64 31.65 -36.60 -18.95
C GLU A 64 30.46 -37.31 -18.29
N ALA A 65 30.41 -38.65 -18.36
CA ALA A 65 29.34 -39.44 -17.75
C ALA A 65 29.36 -39.44 -16.21
N ALA A 66 30.52 -39.22 -15.59
CA ALA A 66 30.68 -39.20 -14.13
C ALA A 66 30.40 -37.82 -13.51
N PHE A 67 30.26 -36.77 -14.33
CA PHE A 67 30.13 -35.39 -13.87
C PHE A 67 28.71 -34.99 -13.54
N SER A 68 28.57 -34.18 -12.49
CA SER A 68 27.34 -33.47 -12.15
C SER A 68 27.66 -32.23 -11.30
N TYR A 69 26.77 -31.25 -11.32
CA TYR A 69 26.81 -30.13 -10.37
C TYR A 69 25.40 -29.78 -9.87
N SER A 70 25.27 -29.14 -8.72
CA SER A 70 23.96 -28.83 -8.10
C SER A 70 23.96 -27.49 -7.40
N ASP A 71 22.87 -26.75 -7.49
CA ASP A 71 22.58 -25.54 -6.70
C ASP A 71 22.00 -25.84 -5.30
N GLY A 72 21.98 -27.12 -4.89
CA GLY A 72 21.36 -27.59 -3.65
C GLY A 72 19.87 -27.94 -3.77
N VAL A 73 19.24 -27.66 -4.91
CA VAL A 73 17.84 -27.98 -5.22
C VAL A 73 17.74 -28.94 -6.41
N VAL A 74 18.46 -28.64 -7.48
CA VAL A 74 18.45 -29.36 -8.76
C VAL A 74 19.85 -29.89 -9.08
N MET A 75 19.91 -31.10 -9.64
CA MET A 75 21.13 -31.64 -10.23
C MET A 75 21.19 -31.28 -11.71
N HIS A 76 22.32 -30.75 -12.15
CA HIS A 76 22.59 -30.33 -13.51
C HIS A 76 23.71 -31.15 -14.14
N THR A 77 23.55 -31.46 -15.43
CA THR A 77 24.53 -32.21 -16.23
C THR A 77 24.71 -31.63 -17.65
N GLN A 78 23.92 -30.63 -18.04
CA GLN A 78 23.92 -30.08 -19.39
C GLN A 78 24.96 -28.97 -19.57
N GLY A 79 25.77 -29.08 -20.61
CA GLY A 79 26.80 -28.11 -20.97
C GLY A 79 27.71 -28.61 -22.09
N ALA A 80 28.77 -27.87 -22.37
CA ALA A 80 29.76 -28.20 -23.38
C ALA A 80 31.11 -28.55 -22.73
N TRP A 81 31.72 -29.63 -23.18
CA TRP A 81 33.04 -30.07 -22.73
C TRP A 81 34.16 -29.62 -23.68
N THR A 82 35.31 -29.31 -23.11
CA THR A 82 36.58 -29.12 -23.82
C THR A 82 37.68 -29.83 -23.03
N HIS A 83 38.40 -30.73 -23.70
CA HIS A 83 39.46 -31.53 -23.09
C HIS A 83 40.81 -31.23 -23.73
N ASP A 84 41.86 -31.16 -22.91
CA ASP A 84 43.24 -31.02 -23.37
C ASP A 84 44.06 -32.22 -22.87
N GLY A 85 44.22 -33.22 -23.75
CA GLY A 85 44.99 -34.44 -23.46
C GLY A 85 46.52 -34.24 -23.40
N THR A 86 47.03 -33.04 -23.68
CA THR A 86 48.45 -32.71 -23.45
C THR A 86 48.67 -32.17 -22.03
N ARG A 87 47.67 -31.47 -21.49
CA ARG A 87 47.68 -30.93 -20.12
C ARG A 87 46.93 -31.79 -19.11
N ASN A 88 46.29 -32.87 -19.57
CA ASN A 88 45.40 -33.71 -18.78
C ASN A 88 44.30 -32.89 -18.08
N THR A 89 43.70 -31.93 -18.79
CA THR A 89 42.63 -31.09 -18.23
C THR A 89 41.30 -31.32 -18.92
N SER A 90 40.22 -31.16 -18.17
CA SER A 90 38.84 -31.18 -18.64
C SER A 90 38.14 -29.92 -18.16
N THR A 91 37.52 -29.21 -19.10
CA THR A 91 36.79 -27.96 -18.85
C THR A 91 35.36 -28.12 -19.29
N PHE A 92 34.43 -27.77 -18.43
CA PHE A 92 32.99 -27.83 -18.66
C PHE A 92 32.40 -26.42 -18.62
N ALA A 93 31.65 -26.08 -19.67
CA ALA A 93 30.86 -24.88 -19.77
C ALA A 93 29.38 -25.20 -19.52
N PRO A 94 28.79 -24.79 -18.39
CA PRO A 94 27.35 -24.94 -18.15
C PRO A 94 26.49 -24.41 -19.31
N ALA A 95 25.42 -25.12 -19.67
CA ALA A 95 24.55 -24.72 -20.79
C ALA A 95 23.79 -23.40 -20.53
N THR A 96 23.56 -23.08 -19.25
CA THR A 96 23.00 -21.81 -18.79
C THR A 96 23.95 -21.16 -17.79
N PRO A 97 24.05 -19.83 -17.74
CA PRO A 97 24.77 -19.14 -16.67
C PRO A 97 24.28 -19.62 -15.29
N LEU A 98 25.21 -19.69 -14.35
CA LEU A 98 24.91 -20.04 -12.96
C LEU A 98 24.05 -18.96 -12.30
N THR A 99 23.23 -19.33 -11.33
CA THR A 99 22.40 -18.37 -10.58
C THR A 99 23.29 -17.54 -9.64
N PRO A 100 23.18 -16.20 -9.63
CA PRO A 100 23.92 -15.36 -8.68
C PRO A 100 23.64 -15.71 -7.20
N GLY A 101 24.59 -15.43 -6.32
CA GLY A 101 24.45 -15.62 -4.86
C GLY A 101 24.17 -17.06 -4.41
N THR A 102 24.44 -18.03 -5.27
CA THR A 102 24.06 -19.44 -5.10
C THR A 102 25.29 -20.31 -4.84
N ARG A 103 25.17 -21.24 -3.89
CA ARG A 103 26.19 -22.26 -3.61
C ARG A 103 26.02 -23.45 -4.54
N TYR A 104 27.08 -23.76 -5.28
CA TYR A 104 27.13 -24.93 -6.15
C TYR A 104 28.01 -26.03 -5.56
N THR A 105 27.56 -27.28 -5.68
CA THR A 105 28.34 -28.48 -5.39
C THR A 105 28.66 -29.19 -6.70
N VAL A 106 29.93 -29.41 -6.99
CA VAL A 106 30.39 -30.17 -8.16
C VAL A 106 30.84 -31.56 -7.72
N ARG A 107 30.53 -32.58 -8.53
CA ARG A 107 30.86 -33.97 -8.26
C ARG A 107 31.31 -34.69 -9.53
N PHE A 108 32.43 -35.38 -9.44
CA PHE A 108 32.79 -36.49 -10.33
C PHE A 108 32.70 -37.81 -9.55
N ALA A 109 31.89 -38.73 -10.06
CA ALA A 109 31.73 -40.06 -9.49
C ALA A 109 32.94 -40.98 -9.82
N THR A 110 33.09 -42.06 -9.06
CA THR A 110 34.15 -43.08 -9.26
C THR A 110 34.04 -43.90 -10.55
N THR A 111 33.03 -43.61 -11.37
CA THR A 111 32.89 -44.20 -12.70
C THR A 111 33.79 -43.54 -13.73
N ALA A 112 34.40 -42.38 -13.43
CA ALA A 112 35.45 -41.79 -14.24
C ALA A 112 36.70 -42.69 -14.23
N LYS A 113 37.33 -42.87 -15.39
CA LYS A 113 38.43 -43.80 -15.61
C LYS A 113 39.55 -43.21 -16.45
N ASP A 114 40.74 -43.80 -16.33
CA ASP A 114 41.83 -43.61 -17.27
C ASP A 114 41.60 -44.40 -18.58
N LEU A 115 42.55 -44.30 -19.52
CA LEU A 115 42.50 -45.06 -20.79
C LEU A 115 42.73 -46.57 -20.64
N SER A 116 43.21 -47.02 -19.48
CA SER A 116 43.48 -48.43 -19.15
C SER A 116 42.33 -49.08 -18.38
N GLY A 117 41.33 -48.29 -17.99
CA GLY A 117 40.13 -48.71 -17.28
C GLY A 117 40.20 -48.60 -15.75
N ASN A 118 41.29 -48.06 -15.18
CA ASN A 118 41.39 -47.83 -13.74
C ASN A 118 40.46 -46.68 -13.34
N ARG A 119 39.73 -46.84 -12.24
CA ARG A 119 38.71 -45.89 -11.76
C ARG A 119 39.34 -44.78 -10.94
N LEU A 120 38.65 -43.64 -10.82
CA LEU A 120 39.06 -42.53 -9.98
C LEU A 120 39.42 -42.99 -8.56
N ASP A 121 40.55 -42.52 -8.03
CA ASP A 121 41.09 -42.73 -6.68
C ASP A 121 41.44 -41.37 -6.06
N GLN A 122 40.43 -40.57 -5.70
CA GLN A 122 40.68 -39.23 -5.16
C GLN A 122 41.35 -39.27 -3.78
N ASN A 123 41.18 -40.36 -3.02
CA ASN A 123 41.78 -40.51 -1.70
C ASN A 123 43.28 -40.90 -1.76
N ARG A 124 43.73 -41.41 -2.92
CA ARG A 124 45.11 -41.80 -3.26
C ARG A 124 45.64 -42.97 -2.43
N ASN A 125 44.81 -43.96 -2.16
CA ASN A 125 45.19 -45.18 -1.44
C ASN A 125 45.77 -46.27 -2.36
N GLY A 126 45.72 -46.07 -3.69
CA GLY A 126 46.21 -47.00 -4.71
C GLY A 126 45.13 -47.96 -5.24
N VAL A 127 43.88 -47.82 -4.82
CA VAL A 127 42.70 -48.56 -5.27
C VAL A 127 41.65 -47.53 -5.65
N GLY A 128 41.14 -47.61 -6.88
CA GLY A 128 40.12 -46.69 -7.37
C GLY A 128 38.76 -47.37 -7.47
N GLY A 129 37.71 -46.63 -7.09
CA GLY A 129 36.33 -47.07 -7.26
C GLY A 129 35.43 -46.88 -6.04
N GLU A 130 35.98 -46.47 -4.90
CA GLU A 130 35.30 -46.42 -3.61
C GLU A 130 34.08 -45.49 -3.64
N PRO A 131 32.88 -45.97 -3.26
CA PRO A 131 31.62 -45.26 -3.50
C PRO A 131 31.60 -43.88 -2.83
N CYS A 132 30.94 -42.92 -3.47
CA CYS A 132 30.91 -41.55 -2.96
C CYS A 132 30.21 -41.44 -1.60
N GLU A 133 29.12 -42.20 -1.42
CA GLU A 133 28.31 -42.29 -0.19
C GLU A 133 27.48 -43.60 -0.21
N PRO A 134 27.15 -44.21 0.95
CA PRO A 134 27.63 -43.85 2.28
C PRO A 134 29.05 -44.38 2.52
N ALA A 135 30.01 -43.48 2.71
CA ALA A 135 31.41 -43.83 2.94
C ALA A 135 31.97 -42.96 4.09
N PRO A 136 32.69 -43.53 5.07
CA PRO A 136 33.40 -42.73 6.07
C PRO A 136 34.23 -41.58 5.46
N PRO A 137 34.35 -40.42 6.13
CA PRO A 137 35.20 -39.33 5.65
C PRO A 137 36.63 -39.82 5.40
N GLY A 138 37.16 -39.53 4.21
CA GLY A 138 38.54 -39.87 3.83
C GLY A 138 38.73 -41.21 3.12
N ILE A 139 37.66 -41.97 2.84
CA ILE A 139 37.75 -43.19 2.00
C ILE A 139 37.01 -43.08 0.65
N SER A 140 36.31 -41.98 0.40
CA SER A 140 35.58 -41.75 -0.85
C SER A 140 36.53 -41.32 -1.96
N ASP A 141 36.42 -41.93 -3.14
CA ASP A 141 37.23 -41.59 -4.31
C ASP A 141 36.58 -40.54 -5.21
N CYS A 142 35.46 -39.99 -4.80
CA CYS A 142 34.77 -39.00 -5.60
C CYS A 142 35.42 -37.63 -5.42
N LEU A 143 35.66 -36.96 -6.54
CA LEU A 143 36.07 -35.57 -6.49
C LEU A 143 34.82 -34.71 -6.28
N VAL A 144 34.67 -34.17 -5.08
CA VAL A 144 33.55 -33.29 -4.69
C VAL A 144 34.09 -32.00 -4.11
N TRP A 145 33.56 -30.87 -4.57
CA TRP A 145 33.85 -29.57 -3.98
C TRP A 145 32.69 -28.60 -4.14
N THR A 146 32.78 -27.47 -3.45
CA THR A 146 31.78 -26.40 -3.51
C THR A 146 32.39 -25.05 -3.87
N PHE A 147 31.56 -24.19 -4.43
CA PHE A 147 31.88 -22.77 -4.66
C PHE A 147 30.60 -21.92 -4.58
N ASP A 148 30.75 -20.64 -4.27
CA ASP A 148 29.64 -19.68 -4.17
C ASP A 148 29.77 -18.62 -5.28
N THR A 149 28.72 -18.44 -6.08
CA THR A 149 28.68 -17.36 -7.08
C THR A 149 28.53 -16.00 -6.41
N ALA A 150 29.01 -14.95 -7.06
CA ALA A 150 28.81 -13.59 -6.59
C ALA A 150 27.30 -13.25 -6.53
N PRO A 151 26.80 -12.62 -5.44
CA PRO A 151 25.45 -12.05 -5.45
C PRO A 151 25.39 -10.92 -6.48
N LEU A 152 24.18 -10.63 -6.99
CA LEU A 152 23.98 -9.38 -7.73
C LEU A 152 24.35 -8.20 -6.83
N ALA A 153 24.92 -7.14 -7.43
CA ALA A 153 25.08 -5.90 -6.70
C ALA A 153 23.70 -5.46 -6.18
N PRO A 154 23.60 -5.00 -4.91
CA PRO A 154 22.36 -4.42 -4.42
C PRO A 154 21.93 -3.31 -5.37
N ASP A 155 20.63 -3.20 -5.63
CA ASP A 155 20.12 -2.01 -6.28
C ASP A 155 20.32 -0.83 -5.33
N THR A 156 21.05 0.18 -5.78
CA THR A 156 21.33 1.40 -5.01
C THR A 156 20.87 2.65 -5.75
N VAL A 157 20.15 2.49 -6.86
CA VAL A 157 19.62 3.64 -7.60
C VAL A 157 18.32 4.05 -6.89
N PRO A 158 18.19 5.29 -6.41
CA PRO A 158 16.93 5.72 -5.83
C PRO A 158 15.87 5.97 -6.92
N PRO A 159 14.61 5.60 -6.67
CA PRO A 159 13.52 5.97 -7.55
C PRO A 159 13.32 7.48 -7.55
N ASN A 160 12.88 8.05 -8.67
CA ASN A 160 12.41 9.43 -8.75
C ASN A 160 11.08 9.50 -9.52
N VAL A 161 10.35 10.60 -9.33
CA VAL A 161 9.14 10.86 -10.13
C VAL A 161 9.56 11.40 -11.49
N LEU A 162 9.20 10.72 -12.58
CA LEU A 162 9.44 11.19 -13.95
C LEU A 162 8.46 12.29 -14.35
N THR A 163 7.16 12.02 -14.20
CA THR A 163 6.08 12.93 -14.58
C THR A 163 4.89 12.82 -13.65
N THR A 164 4.12 13.91 -13.57
CA THR A 164 2.79 13.93 -12.96
C THR A 164 1.75 14.39 -13.97
N SER A 165 0.53 13.88 -13.84
CA SER A 165 -0.65 14.42 -14.50
C SER A 165 -1.73 14.64 -13.46
N PRO A 166 -2.29 15.84 -13.30
CA PRO A 166 -1.85 17.08 -13.94
C PRO A 166 -0.40 17.43 -13.59
N ARG A 167 0.33 18.00 -14.56
CA ARG A 167 1.73 18.42 -14.37
C ARG A 167 1.85 19.55 -13.35
N ASP A 168 3.04 19.73 -12.79
CA ASP A 168 3.34 20.89 -11.94
C ASP A 168 3.09 22.23 -12.68
N GLY A 169 2.41 23.15 -12.01
CA GLY A 169 1.86 24.39 -12.57
C GLY A 169 0.76 24.20 -13.63
N GLY A 170 0.29 22.98 -13.86
CA GLY A 170 -0.70 22.64 -14.89
C GLY A 170 -2.12 23.09 -14.56
N LEU A 171 -3.00 23.04 -15.57
CA LEU A 171 -4.44 23.26 -15.42
C LEU A 171 -5.20 21.95 -15.64
N ALA A 172 -6.18 21.67 -14.79
CA ALA A 172 -6.93 20.43 -14.76
C ALA A 172 -8.45 20.67 -14.72
N ALA A 173 -9.23 19.69 -15.17
CA ALA A 173 -10.66 19.66 -14.94
C ALA A 173 -10.98 19.26 -13.49
N THR A 174 -12.20 19.52 -13.02
CA THR A 174 -12.65 19.17 -11.66
C THR A 174 -12.63 17.65 -11.41
N ASN A 175 -12.84 16.84 -12.46
CA ASN A 175 -12.80 15.38 -12.40
C ASN A 175 -11.45 14.77 -12.83
N ALA A 176 -10.38 15.57 -12.84
CA ALA A 176 -9.07 15.08 -13.26
C ALA A 176 -8.57 13.94 -12.34
N THR A 177 -7.89 12.98 -12.94
CA THR A 177 -7.19 11.91 -12.22
C THR A 177 -5.76 12.35 -11.92
N ILE A 178 -5.25 12.03 -10.74
CA ILE A 178 -3.83 12.19 -10.42
C ILE A 178 -3.07 10.97 -10.91
N GLN A 179 -2.05 11.19 -11.73
CA GLN A 179 -1.13 10.18 -12.25
C GLN A 179 0.28 10.55 -11.79
N ILE A 180 1.05 9.58 -11.31
CA ILE A 180 2.46 9.72 -10.99
C ILE A 180 3.21 8.58 -11.66
N VAL A 181 4.19 8.93 -12.51
CA VAL A 181 5.07 7.96 -13.18
C VAL A 181 6.42 7.98 -12.49
N PHE A 182 6.87 6.83 -12.00
CA PHE A 182 8.16 6.65 -11.34
C PHE A 182 9.22 6.14 -12.32
N SER A 183 10.50 6.31 -11.99
CA SER A 183 11.64 5.88 -12.84
C SER A 183 11.92 4.38 -12.80
N GLU A 184 11.26 3.67 -11.89
CA GLU A 184 11.45 2.25 -11.65
C GLU A 184 10.24 1.65 -10.90
N THR A 185 10.34 0.35 -10.58
CA THR A 185 9.29 -0.41 -9.88
C THR A 185 9.28 -0.04 -8.40
N MET A 186 8.10 0.32 -7.89
CA MET A 186 7.93 0.82 -6.53
C MET A 186 7.39 -0.26 -5.58
N ASP A 187 7.70 -0.16 -4.29
CA ASP A 187 6.87 -0.78 -3.25
C ASP A 187 5.56 0.04 -3.17
N THR A 188 4.51 -0.46 -3.83
CA THR A 188 3.23 0.26 -3.97
C THR A 188 2.61 0.64 -2.62
N SER A 189 2.74 -0.22 -1.60
CA SER A 189 2.22 0.04 -0.26
C SER A 189 2.95 1.22 0.41
N SER A 190 4.24 1.37 0.14
CA SER A 190 5.03 2.50 0.65
C SER A 190 4.60 3.82 0.02
N VAL A 191 4.37 3.83 -1.31
CA VAL A 191 3.92 5.02 -2.03
C VAL A 191 2.53 5.42 -1.60
N GLU A 192 1.62 4.46 -1.49
CA GLU A 192 0.25 4.67 -1.00
C GLU A 192 0.21 5.27 0.41
N SER A 193 1.09 4.79 1.29
CA SER A 193 1.21 5.32 2.65
C SER A 193 1.77 6.76 2.66
N ALA A 194 2.64 7.09 1.70
CA ALA A 194 3.30 8.39 1.59
C ALA A 194 2.47 9.45 0.85
N PHE A 195 1.56 9.03 -0.03
CA PHE A 195 0.80 9.92 -0.90
C PHE A 195 -0.28 10.69 -0.15
N ARG A 196 -0.28 12.03 -0.28
CA ARG A 196 -1.39 12.91 0.13
C ARG A 196 -1.62 13.97 -0.94
N TYR A 197 -2.78 14.63 -0.89
CA TYR A 197 -3.00 15.88 -1.61
C TYR A 197 -3.79 16.87 -0.76
N SER A 198 -3.68 18.16 -1.05
CA SER A 198 -4.42 19.23 -0.36
C SER A 198 -5.03 20.20 -1.35
N ASP A 199 -6.23 20.70 -1.04
CA ASP A 199 -6.88 21.80 -1.75
C ASP A 199 -6.60 23.17 -1.12
N GLY A 200 -5.68 23.22 -0.13
CA GLY A 200 -5.40 24.42 0.68
C GLY A 200 -6.31 24.61 1.89
N TYR A 201 -7.39 23.82 2.01
CA TYR A 201 -8.32 23.85 3.15
C TYR A 201 -8.27 22.56 3.96
N SER A 202 -8.13 21.43 3.28
CA SER A 202 -8.05 20.09 3.86
C SER A 202 -6.87 19.32 3.29
N LEU A 203 -6.39 18.34 4.05
CA LEU A 203 -5.40 17.37 3.60
C LEU A 203 -6.10 16.02 3.45
N TYR A 204 -6.02 15.46 2.25
CA TYR A 204 -6.66 14.23 1.84
C TYR A 204 -5.62 13.12 1.68
N ALA A 205 -6.04 11.89 1.94
CA ALA A 205 -5.25 10.68 1.84
C ALA A 205 -5.77 9.74 0.74
N LEU A 206 -5.11 8.59 0.60
CA LEU A 206 -5.49 7.60 -0.39
C LEU A 206 -6.93 7.07 -0.17
N GLU A 207 -7.39 7.01 1.09
CA GLU A 207 -8.74 6.57 1.46
C GLU A 207 -9.86 7.52 0.98
N ASP A 208 -9.49 8.76 0.61
CA ASP A 208 -10.40 9.74 0.01
C ASP A 208 -10.58 9.55 -1.50
N GLY A 209 -10.08 8.44 -2.05
CA GLY A 209 -10.24 8.09 -3.45
C GLY A 209 -10.00 6.60 -3.70
N THR A 210 -9.79 6.29 -4.98
CA THR A 210 -9.44 4.96 -5.47
C THR A 210 -8.10 5.02 -6.18
N ALA A 211 -7.16 4.20 -5.71
CA ALA A 211 -5.85 4.03 -6.31
C ALA A 211 -5.80 2.77 -7.18
N SER A 212 -5.05 2.84 -8.27
CA SER A 212 -4.72 1.69 -9.10
C SER A 212 -3.32 1.82 -9.67
N TRP A 213 -2.69 0.69 -9.90
CA TRP A 213 -1.32 0.61 -10.39
C TRP A 213 -1.30 -0.04 -11.76
N THR A 214 -0.51 0.53 -12.67
CA THR A 214 -0.16 -0.12 -13.92
C THR A 214 1.34 -0.37 -13.92
N THR A 215 1.73 -1.64 -14.01
CA THR A 215 3.12 -2.00 -14.30
C THR A 215 3.32 -1.79 -15.80
N THR A 216 4.22 -0.88 -16.19
CA THR A 216 4.60 -0.78 -17.59
C THR A 216 5.71 -1.81 -17.89
N THR A 217 5.80 -2.28 -19.13
CA THR A 217 6.78 -3.32 -19.54
C THR A 217 8.21 -2.78 -19.69
N VAL A 218 8.47 -1.58 -19.18
CA VAL A 218 9.72 -0.80 -19.13
C VAL A 218 9.70 -0.22 -17.70
N PRO A 219 10.83 0.04 -17.00
CA PRO A 219 10.91 -0.09 -15.54
C PRO A 219 9.97 0.83 -14.74
N ASP A 220 9.30 1.78 -15.37
CA ASP A 220 8.40 2.77 -14.77
C ASP A 220 7.09 2.14 -14.23
N ASP A 221 6.87 2.26 -12.92
CA ASP A 221 5.55 2.06 -12.31
C ASP A 221 4.72 3.35 -12.36
N THR A 222 3.40 3.19 -12.50
CA THR A 222 2.47 4.33 -12.52
C THR A 222 1.37 4.17 -11.49
N LEU A 223 1.26 5.15 -10.59
CA LEU A 223 0.09 5.34 -9.72
C LEU A 223 -0.98 6.14 -10.46
N TRP A 224 -2.21 5.64 -10.45
CA TRP A 224 -3.42 6.35 -10.86
C TRP A 224 -4.35 6.51 -9.66
N PHE A 225 -4.72 7.75 -9.34
CA PHE A 225 -5.57 8.08 -8.21
C PHE A 225 -6.77 8.92 -8.67
N ILE A 226 -7.97 8.39 -8.44
CA ILE A 226 -9.24 9.06 -8.70
C ILE A 226 -9.83 9.46 -7.35
N SER A 227 -9.97 10.75 -7.09
CA SER A 227 -10.62 11.23 -5.84
C SER A 227 -12.12 10.89 -5.84
N HIS A 228 -12.67 10.61 -4.65
CA HIS A 228 -14.12 10.42 -4.47
C HIS A 228 -14.90 11.72 -4.65
N LEU A 229 -14.29 12.86 -4.34
CA LEU A 229 -14.86 14.19 -4.57
C LEU A 229 -14.12 14.86 -5.73
N GLU A 230 -14.86 15.55 -6.58
CA GLU A 230 -14.26 16.38 -7.62
C GLU A 230 -13.50 17.56 -6.99
N PHE A 231 -12.40 17.97 -7.63
CA PHE A 231 -11.64 19.14 -7.21
C PHE A 231 -12.46 20.42 -7.40
N VAL A 232 -12.31 21.35 -6.47
CA VAL A 232 -13.01 22.63 -6.51
C VAL A 232 -12.49 23.49 -7.66
N SER A 233 -13.40 24.03 -8.48
CA SER A 233 -13.08 24.93 -9.59
C SER A 233 -12.32 26.18 -9.12
N GLY A 234 -11.40 26.68 -9.94
CA GLY A 234 -10.53 27.83 -9.62
C GLY A 234 -9.57 27.59 -8.44
N GLY A 235 -9.62 26.41 -7.83
CA GLY A 235 -8.78 26.02 -6.70
C GLY A 235 -7.37 25.62 -7.10
N ARG A 236 -6.55 25.41 -6.08
CA ARG A 236 -5.19 24.90 -6.18
C ARG A 236 -5.11 23.56 -5.47
N ILE A 237 -4.59 22.55 -6.16
CA ILE A 237 -4.30 21.25 -5.56
C ILE A 237 -2.79 21.08 -5.44
N THR A 238 -2.32 20.71 -4.26
CA THR A 238 -0.91 20.37 -4.01
C THR A 238 -0.83 18.88 -3.67
N GLY A 239 -0.08 18.12 -4.45
CA GLY A 239 0.23 16.71 -4.20
C GLY A 239 1.53 16.55 -3.42
N TYR A 240 1.60 15.51 -2.60
CA TYR A 240 2.72 15.19 -1.73
C TYR A 240 3.07 13.70 -1.83
N LEU A 241 4.35 13.42 -1.92
CA LEU A 241 4.94 12.17 -1.42
C LEU A 241 5.86 12.58 -0.27
N PHE A 242 5.44 12.28 0.96
CA PHE A 242 6.18 12.71 2.14
C PHE A 242 7.57 12.07 2.21
N GLU A 243 8.49 12.81 2.81
CA GLU A 243 9.87 12.38 3.04
C GLU A 243 9.91 11.01 3.73
N ASN A 244 10.85 10.17 3.31
CA ASN A 244 11.09 8.83 3.86
C ASN A 244 9.89 7.85 3.74
N GLY A 245 8.86 8.20 2.96
CA GLY A 245 7.67 7.37 2.80
C GLY A 245 7.76 6.38 1.63
N ALA A 246 7.96 6.90 0.42
CA ALA A 246 7.98 6.11 -0.81
C ALA A 246 9.37 5.45 -1.03
N LYS A 247 9.39 4.18 -1.42
CA LYS A 247 10.60 3.41 -1.73
C LYS A 247 10.37 2.39 -2.85
N ASP A 248 11.45 1.93 -3.46
CA ASP A 248 11.44 0.80 -4.39
C ASP A 248 11.37 -0.56 -3.67
N LEU A 249 11.42 -1.65 -4.44
CA LEU A 249 11.43 -3.03 -3.90
C LEU A 249 12.76 -3.42 -3.22
N ALA A 250 13.85 -2.72 -3.53
CA ALA A 250 15.16 -2.91 -2.89
C ALA A 250 15.29 -2.14 -1.57
N GLY A 251 14.36 -1.23 -1.29
CA GLY A 251 14.31 -0.37 -0.11
C GLY A 251 14.98 0.99 -0.28
N ASN A 252 15.39 1.40 -1.48
CA ASN A 252 15.89 2.75 -1.70
C ASN A 252 14.72 3.74 -1.63
N LEU A 253 14.88 4.79 -0.83
CA LEU A 253 13.86 5.84 -0.72
C LEU A 253 13.80 6.67 -2.00
N LEU A 254 12.61 7.17 -2.32
CA LEU A 254 12.37 8.15 -3.38
C LEU A 254 13.31 9.35 -3.22
N ASP A 255 14.05 9.66 -4.27
CA ASP A 255 14.77 10.91 -4.50
C ASP A 255 13.75 11.99 -4.91
N GLY A 256 13.13 12.61 -3.91
CA GLY A 256 12.02 13.54 -4.10
C GLY A 256 12.44 14.92 -4.62
N ASP A 257 13.67 15.34 -4.32
CA ASP A 257 14.24 16.64 -4.73
C ASP A 257 15.18 16.53 -5.94
N ARG A 258 15.42 15.31 -6.43
CA ARG A 258 16.25 14.98 -7.60
C ARG A 258 17.72 15.37 -7.41
N ASP A 259 18.26 15.21 -6.19
CA ASP A 259 19.68 15.45 -5.90
C ASP A 259 20.58 14.22 -6.16
N GLY A 260 19.98 13.08 -6.54
CA GLY A 260 20.63 11.81 -6.80
C GLY A 260 20.82 10.95 -5.56
N ARG A 261 20.22 11.30 -4.42
CA ARG A 261 20.29 10.54 -3.17
C ARG A 261 18.90 10.09 -2.72
N SER A 262 18.84 8.96 -2.05
CA SER A 262 17.60 8.47 -1.46
C SER A 262 17.08 9.46 -0.40
N GLY A 263 15.82 9.85 -0.52
CA GLY A 263 15.14 10.73 0.43
C GLY A 263 14.67 12.05 -0.19
N GLY A 264 14.16 12.93 0.65
CA GLY A 264 13.50 14.17 0.20
C GLY A 264 12.01 13.99 -0.06
N ALA A 265 11.26 15.08 0.11
CA ALA A 265 9.84 15.10 -0.20
C ALA A 265 9.64 15.53 -1.65
N PHE A 266 8.73 14.85 -2.36
CA PHE A 266 8.27 15.30 -3.66
C PHE A 266 6.96 16.07 -3.49
N VAL A 267 6.94 17.32 -3.94
CA VAL A 267 5.76 18.20 -3.87
C VAL A 267 5.54 18.85 -5.22
N TRP A 268 4.31 18.79 -5.72
CA TRP A 268 3.92 19.49 -6.94
C TRP A 268 2.54 20.11 -6.77
N THR A 269 2.24 21.12 -7.57
CA THR A 269 0.99 21.85 -7.51
C THR A 269 0.37 21.97 -8.88
N PHE A 270 -0.94 21.83 -8.98
CA PHE A 270 -1.69 22.16 -10.19
C PHE A 270 -2.93 22.99 -9.84
N PHE A 271 -3.53 23.58 -10.85
CA PHE A 271 -4.72 24.43 -10.73
C PHE A 271 -5.91 23.76 -11.39
N VAL A 272 -7.10 24.05 -10.87
CA VAL A 272 -8.37 23.58 -11.45
C VAL A 272 -8.96 24.71 -12.28
N ALA A 273 -9.49 24.38 -13.45
CA ALA A 273 -10.18 25.35 -14.30
C ALA A 273 -11.26 26.10 -13.52
N SER A 274 -11.33 27.43 -13.71
CA SER A 274 -12.36 28.25 -13.08
C SER A 274 -13.74 27.96 -13.67
N ASP A 275 -14.77 28.08 -12.84
CA ASP A 275 -16.16 28.02 -13.28
C ASP A 275 -16.83 29.37 -13.03
N PRO A 276 -17.05 30.20 -14.06
CA PRO A 276 -17.58 31.55 -13.88
C PRO A 276 -19.07 31.57 -13.53
N ARG A 277 -19.75 30.41 -13.48
CA ARG A 277 -21.17 30.34 -13.13
C ARG A 277 -21.33 30.52 -11.61
N PRO A 278 -22.27 31.37 -11.17
CA PRO A 278 -22.63 31.49 -9.77
C PRO A 278 -23.03 30.14 -9.15
N PRO A 279 -22.71 29.90 -7.86
CA PRO A 279 -23.29 28.78 -7.12
C PRO A 279 -24.80 28.97 -6.94
N ARG A 280 -25.57 27.90 -7.10
CA ARG A 280 -27.01 27.87 -6.79
C ARG A 280 -27.33 26.75 -5.81
N VAL A 281 -28.45 26.86 -5.12
CA VAL A 281 -29.00 25.77 -4.30
C VAL A 281 -29.66 24.74 -5.22
N LEU A 282 -29.19 23.49 -5.16
CA LEU A 282 -29.68 22.38 -5.98
C LEU A 282 -30.92 21.72 -5.35
N SER A 283 -30.89 21.51 -4.03
CA SER A 283 -32.02 20.93 -3.30
C SER A 283 -31.98 21.30 -1.83
N THR A 284 -33.16 21.27 -1.19
CA THR A 284 -33.29 21.47 0.26
C THR A 284 -34.14 20.40 0.92
N THR A 285 -33.84 20.17 2.20
CA THR A 285 -34.70 19.47 3.14
C THR A 285 -34.91 20.39 4.33
N PRO A 286 -36.15 20.77 4.71
CA PRO A 286 -37.40 20.45 4.03
C PRO A 286 -37.46 20.97 2.58
N SER A 287 -38.34 20.39 1.78
CA SER A 287 -38.62 20.90 0.45
C SER A 287 -39.37 22.25 0.53
N ALA A 288 -39.27 23.05 -0.53
CA ALA A 288 -39.96 24.34 -0.60
C ALA A 288 -41.47 24.18 -0.44
N GLY A 289 -42.05 24.94 0.50
CA GLY A 289 -43.47 24.92 0.82
C GLY A 289 -43.92 23.70 1.64
N ALA A 290 -42.99 22.89 2.18
CA ALA A 290 -43.33 21.72 2.98
C ALA A 290 -44.23 22.07 4.17
N MET A 291 -45.17 21.18 4.47
CA MET A 291 -46.10 21.26 5.60
C MET A 291 -45.81 20.11 6.57
N ASN A 292 -46.21 20.28 7.84
CA ASN A 292 -45.99 19.29 8.90
C ASN A 292 -44.52 18.89 9.04
N VAL A 293 -43.63 19.87 8.91
CA VAL A 293 -42.21 19.68 9.17
C VAL A 293 -41.99 19.53 10.68
N SER A 294 -41.16 18.58 11.08
CA SER A 294 -40.81 18.41 12.50
C SER A 294 -40.25 19.72 13.08
N VAL A 295 -40.61 20.02 14.33
CA VAL A 295 -40.02 21.15 15.08
C VAL A 295 -38.52 20.98 15.36
N SER A 296 -38.02 19.74 15.32
CA SER A 296 -36.60 19.35 15.44
C SER A 296 -35.93 19.10 14.07
N THR A 297 -36.48 19.65 12.99
CA THR A 297 -35.92 19.45 11.65
C THR A 297 -34.53 20.06 11.48
N SER A 298 -33.60 19.32 10.88
CA SER A 298 -32.37 19.91 10.33
C SER A 298 -32.62 20.41 8.90
N ILE A 299 -32.32 21.68 8.67
CA ILE A 299 -32.36 22.32 7.35
C ILE A 299 -31.10 21.94 6.58
N ARG A 300 -31.26 21.16 5.52
CA ARG A 300 -30.20 20.78 4.60
C ARG A 300 -30.31 21.57 3.30
N ALA A 301 -29.20 22.10 2.81
CA ALA A 301 -29.09 22.74 1.50
C ALA A 301 -27.87 22.18 0.76
N SER A 302 -28.09 21.65 -0.45
CA SER A 302 -27.01 21.23 -1.35
C SER A 302 -26.80 22.29 -2.43
N PHE A 303 -25.54 22.55 -2.78
CA PHE A 303 -25.13 23.58 -3.72
C PHE A 303 -24.52 22.95 -4.97
N THR A 304 -24.42 23.73 -6.04
CA THR A 304 -23.78 23.25 -7.28
C THR A 304 -22.27 23.36 -7.27
N LYS A 305 -21.69 24.04 -6.28
CA LYS A 305 -20.25 24.27 -6.12
C LYS A 305 -19.89 24.14 -4.64
N SER A 306 -18.60 23.94 -4.36
CA SER A 306 -18.05 24.07 -3.02
C SER A 306 -18.22 25.49 -2.50
N MET A 307 -18.78 25.64 -1.30
CA MET A 307 -19.05 26.95 -0.72
C MET A 307 -17.94 27.41 0.22
N SER A 308 -17.77 28.72 0.34
CA SER A 308 -16.96 29.30 1.41
C SER A 308 -17.76 29.27 2.72
N ILE A 309 -17.45 28.32 3.60
CA ILE A 309 -18.17 28.05 4.86
C ILE A 309 -18.42 29.34 5.66
N GLY A 310 -17.38 30.15 5.87
CA GLY A 310 -17.49 31.37 6.66
C GLY A 310 -18.41 32.42 6.04
N SER A 311 -18.42 32.50 4.70
CA SER A 311 -19.27 33.45 3.96
C SER A 311 -20.75 33.06 4.01
N VAL A 312 -21.06 31.76 3.91
CA VAL A 312 -22.43 31.26 4.01
C VAL A 312 -22.93 31.38 5.44
N ALA A 313 -22.07 31.11 6.43
CA ALA A 313 -22.41 31.22 7.85
C ALA A 313 -22.91 32.63 8.22
N THR A 314 -22.31 33.70 7.67
CA THR A 314 -22.76 35.08 7.91
C THR A 314 -24.01 35.46 7.13
N GLY A 315 -24.33 34.74 6.05
CA GLY A 315 -25.49 34.98 5.20
C GLY A 315 -26.78 34.27 5.63
N ILE A 316 -26.71 33.34 6.59
CA ILE A 316 -27.86 32.54 7.01
C ILE A 316 -28.78 33.30 7.95
N SER A 317 -30.08 33.23 7.67
CA SER A 317 -31.13 33.62 8.60
C SER A 317 -32.33 32.68 8.53
N LEU A 318 -32.99 32.44 9.65
CA LEU A 318 -34.23 31.68 9.74
C LEU A 318 -35.26 32.52 10.49
N ARG A 319 -36.24 33.03 9.75
CA ARG A 319 -37.27 33.93 10.27
C ARG A 319 -38.52 33.19 10.66
N GLY A 320 -38.95 33.36 11.91
CA GLY A 320 -40.20 32.82 12.45
C GLY A 320 -41.37 33.80 12.38
N PRO A 321 -42.61 33.35 12.68
CA PRO A 321 -43.81 34.18 12.55
C PRO A 321 -43.90 35.29 13.60
N ALA A 322 -43.17 35.17 14.72
CA ALA A 322 -43.10 36.17 15.78
C ALA A 322 -42.00 37.24 15.56
N GLY A 323 -41.34 37.25 14.39
CA GLY A 323 -40.22 38.15 14.10
C GLY A 323 -38.87 37.65 14.63
N GLU A 324 -38.82 36.41 15.12
CA GLU A 324 -37.58 35.68 15.41
C GLU A 324 -36.67 35.68 14.18
N ASN A 325 -35.36 35.77 14.40
CA ASN A 325 -34.36 35.73 13.34
C ASN A 325 -33.16 34.92 13.83
N LEU A 326 -33.28 33.60 13.74
CA LEU A 326 -32.20 32.69 14.11
C LEU A 326 -31.09 32.78 13.05
N THR A 327 -29.85 32.73 13.52
CA THR A 327 -28.63 32.77 12.71
C THR A 327 -27.90 31.45 12.81
N ILE A 328 -26.75 31.32 12.14
CA ILE A 328 -25.92 30.13 12.25
C ILE A 328 -25.45 29.81 13.68
N ASN A 329 -25.41 30.83 14.56
CA ASN A 329 -25.01 30.68 15.97
C ASN A 329 -26.15 30.14 16.85
N ASP A 330 -27.38 30.19 16.36
CA ASP A 330 -28.58 29.71 17.02
C ASP A 330 -28.85 28.27 16.55
N GLY A 331 -27.85 27.40 16.68
CA GLY A 331 -27.90 26.02 16.19
C GLY A 331 -26.53 25.42 15.89
N ILE A 332 -26.52 24.28 15.21
CA ILE A 332 -25.30 23.60 14.76
C ILE A 332 -25.31 23.45 13.25
N ALA A 333 -24.28 24.02 12.63
CA ALA A 333 -23.99 23.84 11.22
C ALA A 333 -22.94 22.76 11.01
N ARG A 334 -23.19 21.85 10.06
CA ARG A 334 -22.22 20.87 9.59
C ARG A 334 -22.12 20.96 8.07
N TRP A 335 -20.90 20.91 7.58
CA TRP A 335 -20.61 20.86 6.15
C TRP A 335 -20.15 19.46 5.76
N SER A 336 -20.52 19.07 4.54
CA SER A 336 -20.16 17.80 3.94
C SER A 336 -20.03 17.99 2.43
N GLY A 337 -19.38 17.04 1.76
CA GLY A 337 -19.30 16.98 0.31
C GLY A 337 -20.09 15.80 -0.24
N THR A 338 -20.80 16.03 -1.34
CA THR A 338 -21.45 14.96 -2.13
C THR A 338 -20.81 14.79 -3.49
N ARG A 339 -20.50 15.91 -4.16
CA ARG A 339 -19.75 15.97 -5.42
C ARG A 339 -18.45 16.75 -5.24
N PHE A 340 -18.51 17.89 -4.55
CA PHE A 340 -17.35 18.70 -4.18
C PHE A 340 -17.23 18.75 -2.66
N PRO A 341 -16.04 19.03 -2.09
CA PRO A 341 -15.91 19.36 -0.68
C PRO A 341 -16.83 20.53 -0.31
N ASP A 342 -17.47 20.50 0.86
CA ASP A 342 -18.31 21.60 1.38
C ASP A 342 -19.40 22.10 0.41
N ASP A 343 -19.99 21.21 -0.37
CA ASP A 343 -21.12 21.52 -1.25
C ASP A 343 -22.49 21.32 -0.57
N THR A 344 -22.51 20.87 0.69
CA THR A 344 -23.76 20.57 1.40
C THR A 344 -23.71 21.03 2.85
N LEU A 345 -24.62 21.94 3.19
CA LEU A 345 -24.88 22.43 4.54
C LEU A 345 -26.00 21.61 5.19
N SER A 346 -25.82 21.25 6.47
CA SER A 346 -26.88 20.81 7.38
C SER A 346 -26.89 21.72 8.60
N PHE A 347 -27.99 22.45 8.81
CA PHE A 347 -28.18 23.35 9.94
C PHE A 347 -29.28 22.81 10.85
N ASP A 348 -28.93 22.54 12.09
CA ASP A 348 -29.84 22.08 13.14
C ASP A 348 -30.13 23.26 14.10
N PRO A 349 -31.27 23.95 13.96
CA PRO A 349 -31.55 25.18 14.68
C PRO A 349 -31.81 24.97 16.17
N TYR A 350 -31.43 25.97 16.98
CA TYR A 350 -31.66 26.05 18.41
C TYR A 350 -32.20 27.44 18.80
N PRO A 351 -33.25 27.53 19.63
CA PRO A 351 -34.09 26.43 20.12
C PRO A 351 -34.85 25.72 18.99
N ASN A 352 -35.49 24.59 19.31
CA ASN A 352 -36.43 23.93 18.38
C ASN A 352 -37.44 24.96 17.85
N LEU A 353 -37.88 24.72 16.62
CA LEU A 353 -38.84 25.60 15.96
C LEU A 353 -40.20 25.55 16.66
N GLY A 354 -40.94 26.66 16.65
CA GLY A 354 -42.30 26.69 17.18
C GLY A 354 -43.24 25.79 16.39
N THR A 355 -44.24 25.20 17.04
CA THR A 355 -45.28 24.40 16.36
C THR A 355 -46.24 25.30 15.55
N SER A 356 -46.95 24.72 14.59
CA SER A 356 -47.94 25.39 13.71
C SER A 356 -47.44 26.63 12.95
N SER A 357 -46.13 26.81 12.86
CA SER A 357 -45.48 28.08 12.52
C SER A 357 -44.86 28.05 11.13
N ALA A 358 -44.97 29.16 10.41
CA ALA A 358 -44.33 29.32 9.11
C ALA A 358 -42.94 29.93 9.30
N TYR A 359 -41.93 29.27 8.75
CA TYR A 359 -40.54 29.71 8.79
C TYR A 359 -40.03 30.03 7.40
N THR A 360 -39.15 31.03 7.31
CA THR A 360 -38.42 31.37 6.09
C THR A 360 -36.92 31.30 6.36
N PHE A 361 -36.28 30.24 5.87
CA PHE A 361 -34.83 30.13 5.80
C PHE A 361 -34.33 30.94 4.61
N SER A 362 -33.30 31.76 4.80
CA SER A 362 -32.69 32.55 3.74
C SER A 362 -31.17 32.47 3.79
N ILE A 363 -30.55 32.48 2.61
CA ILE A 363 -29.10 32.68 2.45
C ILE A 363 -28.92 33.97 1.64
N SER A 364 -28.27 34.96 2.26
CA SER A 364 -28.02 36.27 1.66
C SER A 364 -27.00 36.17 0.52
N ALA A 365 -27.39 36.63 -0.67
CA ALA A 365 -26.51 36.68 -1.83
C ALA A 365 -25.42 37.76 -1.71
N ASP A 366 -25.56 38.77 -0.86
CA ASP A 366 -24.54 39.81 -0.66
C ASP A 366 -23.24 39.30 0.01
N VAL A 367 -23.31 38.15 0.69
CA VAL A 367 -22.17 37.64 1.48
C VAL A 367 -21.85 36.18 1.20
N ALA A 368 -22.83 35.35 0.85
CA ALA A 368 -22.60 33.94 0.61
C ALA A 368 -21.90 33.73 -0.75
N THR A 369 -20.70 33.16 -0.72
CA THR A 369 -19.88 32.92 -1.91
C THR A 369 -19.39 31.49 -2.00
N ASP A 370 -19.06 31.05 -3.22
CA ASP A 370 -18.22 29.88 -3.41
C ASP A 370 -16.76 30.16 -3.02
N ARG A 371 -15.88 29.15 -3.13
CA ARG A 371 -14.45 29.33 -2.84
C ARG A 371 -13.71 30.19 -3.90
N GLU A 372 -14.32 30.48 -5.04
CA GLU A 372 -13.79 31.42 -6.05
C GLU A 372 -14.24 32.88 -5.79
N GLY A 373 -15.15 33.09 -4.83
CA GLY A 373 -15.70 34.40 -4.47
C GLY A 373 -16.92 34.82 -5.29
N LEU A 374 -17.54 33.92 -6.06
CA LEU A 374 -18.79 34.20 -6.76
C LEU A 374 -19.97 34.08 -5.79
N HIS A 375 -20.84 35.09 -5.80
CA HIS A 375 -22.04 35.15 -4.95
C HIS A 375 -23.12 34.16 -5.41
N VAL A 376 -23.97 33.74 -4.48
CA VAL A 376 -25.09 32.82 -4.75
C VAL A 376 -26.09 33.43 -5.73
N ASP A 377 -26.50 32.65 -6.73
CA ASP A 377 -27.66 32.89 -7.59
C ASP A 377 -28.86 32.12 -7.02
N GLY A 378 -29.58 32.75 -6.09
CA GLY A 378 -30.69 32.11 -5.38
C GLY A 378 -31.98 32.01 -6.18
N ASN A 379 -32.14 32.81 -7.24
CA ASN A 379 -33.32 32.74 -8.12
C ASN A 379 -33.12 31.83 -9.35
N GLY A 380 -31.87 31.44 -9.63
CA GLY A 380 -31.49 30.48 -10.66
C GLY A 380 -31.51 31.05 -12.09
N ASN A 381 -31.42 32.38 -12.26
CA ASN A 381 -31.45 33.02 -13.58
C ASN A 381 -30.10 32.97 -14.32
N GLY A 382 -29.04 32.52 -13.65
CA GLY A 382 -27.67 32.42 -14.17
C GLY A 382 -26.77 33.62 -13.87
N THR A 383 -27.26 34.65 -13.17
CA THR A 383 -26.51 35.84 -12.77
C THR A 383 -26.54 36.02 -11.24
N ALA A 384 -25.51 36.68 -10.70
CA ALA A 384 -25.44 37.07 -9.30
C ALA A 384 -25.58 38.60 -9.19
N ASP A 385 -26.83 39.06 -9.27
CA ASP A 385 -27.34 40.42 -9.13
C ASP A 385 -27.38 40.92 -7.67
N GLY A 386 -27.23 40.01 -6.69
CA GLY A 386 -27.08 40.33 -5.26
C GLY A 386 -28.40 40.42 -4.49
N SER A 387 -28.34 40.83 -3.23
CA SER A 387 -29.51 40.83 -2.35
C SER A 387 -30.46 42.02 -2.61
N PRO A 388 -31.78 41.84 -2.44
CA PRO A 388 -32.46 40.59 -2.11
C PRO A 388 -32.82 39.74 -3.36
N GLY A 389 -32.43 40.17 -4.57
CA GLY A 389 -32.84 39.55 -5.83
C GLY A 389 -32.40 38.09 -5.98
N ASP A 390 -31.22 37.79 -5.46
CA ASP A 390 -30.63 36.43 -5.46
C ASP A 390 -30.55 35.80 -4.08
N ASP A 391 -31.21 36.39 -3.07
CA ASP A 391 -31.34 35.69 -1.80
C ASP A 391 -32.03 34.35 -2.05
N PHE A 392 -31.37 33.26 -1.68
CA PHE A 392 -32.06 31.99 -1.64
C PHE A 392 -33.09 32.04 -0.52
N ARG A 393 -34.34 31.64 -0.79
CA ARG A 393 -35.44 31.63 0.18
C ARG A 393 -36.15 30.29 0.18
N LEU A 394 -36.19 29.66 1.35
CA LEU A 394 -36.92 28.43 1.61
C LEU A 394 -37.99 28.70 2.65
N THR A 395 -39.26 28.53 2.27
CA THR A 395 -40.40 28.62 3.20
C THR A 395 -40.94 27.24 3.53
N PHE A 396 -41.26 26.98 4.80
CA PHE A 396 -41.93 25.75 5.23
C PHE A 396 -42.78 26.01 6.47
N ARG A 397 -43.65 25.05 6.82
CA ARG A 397 -44.51 25.11 8.00
C ARG A 397 -44.32 23.90 8.90
N THR A 398 -44.10 24.16 10.18
CA THR A 398 -43.94 23.13 11.21
C THR A 398 -45.27 22.46 11.56
N GLU A 399 -45.18 21.25 12.09
CA GLU A 399 -46.31 20.45 12.56
C GLU A 399 -47.10 21.11 13.69
N ALA A 400 -48.36 20.72 13.83
CA ALA A 400 -49.26 21.36 14.79
C ALA A 400 -48.96 21.03 16.25
N ARG A 401 -48.32 19.89 16.48
CA ARG A 401 -47.90 19.39 17.79
C ARG A 401 -46.74 18.43 17.56
N ASP A 402 -45.72 18.50 18.41
CA ASP A 402 -44.69 17.48 18.45
C ASP A 402 -45.28 16.17 18.99
N LEU A 403 -45.25 15.13 18.17
CA LEU A 403 -45.73 13.78 18.50
C LEU A 403 -44.60 12.76 18.47
N THR A 404 -43.37 13.17 18.21
CA THR A 404 -42.21 12.28 18.18
C THR A 404 -41.59 12.31 19.58
N PRO A 405 -41.70 11.23 20.37
CA PRO A 405 -41.10 11.23 21.68
C PRO A 405 -39.57 11.09 21.59
N PRO A 406 -38.82 11.76 22.47
CA PRO A 406 -37.37 11.64 22.50
C PRO A 406 -36.96 10.24 22.93
N SER A 407 -35.84 9.78 22.37
CA SER A 407 -35.24 8.49 22.68
C SER A 407 -33.75 8.64 22.97
N VAL A 408 -33.15 7.68 23.67
CA VAL A 408 -31.71 7.66 23.90
C VAL A 408 -31.02 6.97 22.72
N ALA A 409 -30.36 7.76 21.88
CA ALA A 409 -29.59 7.29 20.73
C ALA A 409 -28.29 6.59 21.18
N GLN A 410 -27.55 7.17 22.13
CA GLN A 410 -26.31 6.60 22.66
C GLN A 410 -26.16 6.82 24.16
N ARG A 411 -25.37 5.97 24.80
CA ARG A 411 -25.02 6.07 26.22
C ARG A 411 -23.59 5.61 26.46
N TYR A 412 -22.90 6.32 27.33
CA TYR A 412 -21.57 5.97 27.81
C TYR A 412 -21.46 6.19 29.33
N PRO A 413 -20.91 5.24 30.10
CA PRO A 413 -20.55 3.88 29.72
C PRO A 413 -21.73 3.09 29.12
N LYS A 414 -21.43 2.09 28.29
CA LYS A 414 -22.46 1.18 27.76
C LYS A 414 -23.13 0.44 28.91
N ALA A 415 -24.42 0.13 28.77
CA ALA A 415 -25.12 -0.66 29.79
C ALA A 415 -24.41 -2.02 29.98
N GLY A 416 -24.16 -2.39 31.23
CA GLY A 416 -23.45 -3.62 31.58
C GLY A 416 -21.93 -3.57 31.37
N ALA A 417 -21.34 -2.39 31.09
CA ALA A 417 -19.89 -2.23 31.03
C ALA A 417 -19.22 -2.67 32.34
N GLN A 418 -18.15 -3.44 32.22
CA GLN A 418 -17.28 -3.85 33.32
C GLN A 418 -15.99 -3.03 33.28
N ASP A 419 -15.24 -3.01 34.39
CA ASP A 419 -13.96 -2.30 34.51
C ASP A 419 -14.00 -0.83 34.07
N VAL A 420 -15.13 -0.17 34.34
CA VAL A 420 -15.30 1.26 34.09
C VAL A 420 -14.38 2.05 35.02
N HIS A 421 -13.58 2.95 34.44
CA HIS A 421 -12.63 3.75 35.20
C HIS A 421 -13.36 4.63 36.25
N PRO A 422 -12.91 4.71 37.51
CA PRO A 422 -13.55 5.52 38.57
C PRO A 422 -13.82 6.99 38.25
N ALA A 423 -13.02 7.60 37.37
CA ALA A 423 -13.18 8.99 36.95
C ALA A 423 -14.06 9.17 35.69
N THR A 424 -14.80 8.14 35.28
CA THR A 424 -15.60 8.18 34.04
C THR A 424 -16.80 9.12 34.17
N SER A 425 -16.99 9.97 33.16
CA SER A 425 -18.22 10.76 32.96
C SER A 425 -19.37 9.88 32.46
N ILE A 426 -20.60 10.27 32.78
CA ILE A 426 -21.82 9.64 32.29
C ILE A 426 -22.36 10.50 31.15
N GLU A 427 -22.50 9.93 29.96
CA GLU A 427 -22.95 10.61 28.76
C GLU A 427 -24.20 9.94 28.19
N VAL A 428 -25.16 10.77 27.78
CA VAL A 428 -26.41 10.37 27.15
C VAL A 428 -26.64 11.24 25.94
N THR A 429 -26.72 10.61 24.77
CA THR A 429 -27.09 11.26 23.52
C THR A 429 -28.52 10.91 23.16
N PHE A 430 -29.36 11.91 22.94
CA PHE A 430 -30.77 11.80 22.61
C PHE A 430 -31.01 11.83 21.09
N SER A 431 -32.17 11.37 20.64
CA SER A 431 -32.58 11.43 19.23
C SER A 431 -32.99 12.83 18.77
N GLU A 432 -33.24 13.73 19.73
CA GLU A 432 -33.63 15.12 19.48
C GLU A 432 -33.25 16.01 20.68
N PRO A 433 -33.23 17.34 20.51
CA PRO A 433 -32.88 18.28 21.58
C PRO A 433 -33.79 18.15 22.81
N MET A 434 -33.21 18.04 24.00
CA MET A 434 -33.96 17.89 25.25
C MET A 434 -34.14 19.21 25.99
N ASN A 435 -35.20 19.34 26.79
CA ASN A 435 -35.30 20.41 27.78
C ASN A 435 -34.27 20.16 28.90
N ARG A 436 -33.21 21.00 28.95
CA ARG A 436 -32.08 20.85 29.89
C ARG A 436 -32.53 20.72 31.33
N THR A 437 -33.42 21.61 31.79
CA THR A 437 -33.92 21.60 33.17
C THR A 437 -34.67 20.31 33.47
N SER A 438 -35.48 19.80 32.55
CA SER A 438 -36.22 18.55 32.73
C SER A 438 -35.31 17.33 32.87
N VAL A 439 -34.23 17.28 32.08
CA VAL A 439 -33.24 16.20 32.13
C VAL A 439 -32.39 16.32 33.38
N GLU A 440 -31.87 17.51 33.68
CA GLU A 440 -31.01 17.74 34.84
C GLU A 440 -31.74 17.49 36.18
N THR A 441 -33.03 17.82 36.26
CA THR A 441 -33.83 17.56 37.48
C THR A 441 -34.24 16.09 37.63
N SER A 442 -34.23 15.32 36.55
CA SER A 442 -34.65 13.92 36.55
C SER A 442 -33.50 12.91 36.50
N PHE A 443 -32.30 13.37 36.14
CA PHE A 443 -31.09 12.56 36.10
C PHE A 443 -30.66 12.13 37.50
N THR A 444 -30.53 10.83 37.69
CA THR A 444 -30.02 10.23 38.92
C THR A 444 -29.09 9.06 38.61
N TYR A 445 -28.19 8.75 39.54
CA TYR A 445 -27.43 7.51 39.49
C TYR A 445 -27.23 6.96 40.91
N THR A 446 -27.04 5.65 41.05
CA THR A 446 -26.88 4.99 42.36
C THR A 446 -25.84 3.89 42.32
N ASP A 447 -25.10 3.71 43.42
CA ASP A 447 -24.16 2.59 43.63
C ASP A 447 -24.82 1.35 44.30
N GLY A 448 -26.15 1.36 44.38
CA GLY A 448 -26.95 0.34 45.10
C GLY A 448 -27.12 0.59 46.59
N VAL A 449 -26.47 1.62 47.15
CA VAL A 449 -26.56 2.00 48.57
C VAL A 449 -27.02 3.45 48.72
N ARG A 450 -26.42 4.37 47.96
CA ARG A 450 -26.72 5.80 47.94
C ARG A 450 -27.23 6.20 46.56
N ALA A 451 -28.17 7.14 46.54
CA ALA A 451 -28.60 7.80 45.32
C ALA A 451 -27.88 9.14 45.21
N PHE A 452 -27.50 9.48 43.98
CA PHE A 452 -26.84 10.70 43.58
C PHE A 452 -27.65 11.36 42.46
N GLY A 453 -27.49 12.67 42.31
CA GLY A 453 -28.14 13.46 41.27
C GLY A 453 -27.19 14.45 40.63
N THR A 454 -27.76 15.41 39.89
CA THR A 454 -26.98 16.45 39.20
C THR A 454 -26.25 17.40 40.15
N THR A 455 -26.64 17.48 41.42
CA THR A 455 -25.93 18.26 42.45
C THR A 455 -24.62 17.62 42.92
N ASP A 456 -24.39 16.34 42.63
CA ASP A 456 -23.19 15.60 43.05
C ASP A 456 -22.05 15.67 42.02
N GLY A 457 -22.11 16.65 41.11
CA GLY A 457 -21.18 16.80 40.00
C GLY A 457 -21.46 18.06 39.20
N SER A 458 -21.01 18.06 37.95
CA SER A 458 -21.32 19.11 36.98
C SER A 458 -21.87 18.50 35.69
N ALA A 459 -22.86 19.17 35.11
CA ALA A 459 -23.43 18.82 33.81
C ALA A 459 -22.94 19.79 32.74
N THR A 460 -22.69 19.25 31.55
CA THR A 460 -22.42 20.01 30.34
C THR A 460 -23.30 19.49 29.22
N TRP A 461 -23.82 20.42 28.41
CA TRP A 461 -24.59 20.10 27.22
C TRP A 461 -23.77 20.44 25.98
N SER A 462 -23.92 19.60 24.96
CA SER A 462 -23.33 19.82 23.64
C SER A 462 -24.28 19.32 22.56
N LEU A 463 -23.91 19.52 21.30
CA LEU A 463 -24.67 19.03 20.16
C LEU A 463 -26.14 19.52 20.13
N ALA A 464 -26.37 20.82 20.36
CA ALA A 464 -27.70 21.44 20.34
C ALA A 464 -28.68 20.75 21.32
N ASP A 465 -28.23 20.56 22.57
CA ASP A 465 -29.01 19.94 23.65
C ASP A 465 -29.42 18.47 23.40
N THR A 466 -28.82 17.81 22.42
CA THR A 466 -28.96 16.36 22.21
C THR A 466 -27.97 15.56 23.04
N ASN A 467 -26.88 16.17 23.54
CA ASN A 467 -25.85 15.44 24.28
C ASN A 467 -25.65 15.99 25.69
N PHE A 468 -26.04 15.19 26.68
CA PHE A 468 -25.90 15.46 28.10
C PHE A 468 -24.71 14.69 28.67
N VAL A 469 -23.71 15.41 29.19
CA VAL A 469 -22.54 14.82 29.83
C VAL A 469 -22.48 15.26 31.29
N PHE A 470 -22.53 14.30 32.20
CA PHE A 470 -22.40 14.51 33.64
C PHE A 470 -21.04 14.02 34.15
N HIS A 471 -20.34 14.89 34.86
CA HIS A 471 -19.05 14.64 35.49
C HIS A 471 -19.24 14.54 37.02
N PRO A 472 -19.19 13.34 37.62
CA PRO A 472 -19.26 13.18 39.06
C PRO A 472 -18.14 13.98 39.77
N ALA A 473 -18.48 14.73 40.82
CA ALA A 473 -17.49 15.52 41.57
C ALA A 473 -16.53 14.63 42.38
N SER A 474 -16.95 13.42 42.72
CA SER A 474 -16.15 12.40 43.39
C SER A 474 -16.02 11.17 42.50
N SER A 475 -14.84 10.54 42.51
CA SER A 475 -14.62 9.30 41.77
C SER A 475 -15.58 8.20 42.22
N LEU A 476 -16.08 7.44 41.24
CA LEU A 476 -16.90 6.26 41.45
C LEU A 476 -16.12 5.22 42.25
N ALA A 477 -16.78 4.54 43.19
CA ALA A 477 -16.14 3.57 44.06
C ALA A 477 -15.83 2.26 43.32
N TYR A 478 -14.68 1.66 43.62
CA TYR A 478 -14.24 0.39 43.05
C TYR A 478 -15.18 -0.77 43.42
N GLY A 479 -15.34 -1.72 42.49
CA GLY A 479 -16.11 -2.96 42.71
C GLY A 479 -17.61 -2.75 42.94
N ARG A 480 -18.14 -1.57 42.63
CA ARG A 480 -19.57 -1.24 42.74
C ARG A 480 -20.24 -1.28 41.37
N GLN A 481 -21.50 -1.69 41.36
CA GLN A 481 -22.38 -1.53 40.21
C GLN A 481 -23.09 -0.18 40.32
N TYR A 482 -22.96 0.65 39.29
CA TYR A 482 -23.68 1.90 39.17
C TYR A 482 -24.87 1.75 38.22
N THR A 483 -26.03 2.24 38.63
CA THR A 483 -27.25 2.32 37.81
C THR A 483 -27.59 3.78 37.57
N VAL A 484 -27.63 4.18 36.30
CA VAL A 484 -28.05 5.51 35.87
C VAL A 484 -29.52 5.46 35.47
N THR A 485 -30.33 6.38 35.99
CA THR A 485 -31.76 6.45 35.72
C THR A 485 -32.12 7.84 35.21
N LEU A 486 -32.81 7.86 34.06
CA LEU A 486 -33.42 9.06 33.49
C LEU A 486 -34.90 8.76 33.17
N PRO A 487 -35.85 9.15 34.05
CA PRO A 487 -37.26 8.85 33.85
C PRO A 487 -37.87 9.66 32.68
N GLY A 488 -38.33 8.96 31.64
CA GLY A 488 -39.01 9.60 30.48
C GLY A 488 -40.36 10.27 30.81
N SER A 489 -40.89 10.08 32.02
CA SER A 489 -42.07 10.83 32.49
C SER A 489 -41.75 12.29 32.86
N VAL A 490 -40.46 12.58 33.12
CA VAL A 490 -39.95 13.89 33.57
C VAL A 490 -38.97 14.47 32.55
N ALA A 491 -38.02 13.68 32.04
CA ALA A 491 -37.12 14.07 30.97
C ALA A 491 -37.90 14.22 29.66
N ARG A 492 -38.13 15.45 29.22
CA ARG A 492 -38.91 15.80 28.04
C ARG A 492 -38.06 16.63 27.09
N ASP A 493 -38.43 16.61 25.81
CA ASP A 493 -37.98 17.62 24.86
C ASP A 493 -38.55 19.01 25.22
N GLY A 494 -38.24 20.00 24.38
CA GLY A 494 -38.69 21.38 24.58
C GLY A 494 -40.13 21.69 24.16
N ALA A 495 -40.89 20.74 23.58
CA ALA A 495 -42.12 20.98 22.84
C ALA A 495 -43.43 20.60 23.56
#